data_AF-H1KFI2-F1
#
_entry.id   AF-H1KFI2-F1
#
_cell.length_a   1.000
_cell.length_b   1.000
_cell.length_c   1.000
_cell.angle_alpha   90.00
_cell.angle_beta   90.00
_cell.angle_gamma   90.00
#
_symmetry.space_group_name_H-M   'P 1'
#
loop_
_entity.id
_entity.type
_entity.pdbx_description
1 polymer ?
#
loop_
_entity_poly.entity_id
_entity_poly.type
_entity_poly.pdbx_seq_one_letter_code
_entity_poly.pdbx_strand_id
1 'polypeptide(L)'
;MCRWIAYRGRTIPLEHYVTEPAHSLVSQSIKALESTASTNGDGFGLGWYGDHPEPGRFREVQPAWSDENLRYICRHLHSHLFFAHVRAATGTPITRPNCHPFACGPWLFMHNGYIGDWARLRRPIEALIPDELYRSRNGTTDSEALFLAILGQGLMASEVKRDPITATTRALAAVTELVGGIEGGHPFRFTAALADGRDLYAFRYAANDAANSMYYRQSADGVVVVSEPLDKEHATWTPVPDNSVVIARKDALVEVVSLKEFGLARTSRLPLLQMQMSA
;
A
#
# COMPACT_ATOMS: atom_id res chain seq x y z
N MET A 1 3.80 1.14 12.06
CA MET A 1 3.68 0.94 10.59
C MET A 1 2.70 -0.19 10.34
N CYS A 2 1.78 -0.08 9.37
CA CYS A 2 0.86 -1.17 9.03
C CYS A 2 1.59 -2.43 8.55
N ARG A 3 0.90 -3.57 8.40
CA ARG A 3 1.39 -4.77 7.69
C ARG A 3 0.44 -5.14 6.56
N TRP A 4 0.96 -5.66 5.45
CA TRP A 4 0.16 -5.94 4.26
C TRP A 4 0.74 -7.04 3.37
N ILE A 5 -0.14 -7.61 2.54
CA ILE A 5 0.13 -8.65 1.54
C ILE A 5 -0.57 -8.27 0.23
N ALA A 6 0.15 -8.33 -0.89
CA ALA A 6 -0.40 -8.36 -2.23
C ALA A 6 0.02 -9.64 -2.94
N TYR A 7 -0.91 -10.31 -3.58
CA TYR A 7 -0.63 -11.52 -4.36
C TYR A 7 -1.12 -11.35 -5.80
N ARG A 8 -0.35 -11.87 -6.76
CA ARG A 8 -0.75 -12.05 -8.16
C ARG A 8 -0.27 -13.41 -8.66
N GLY A 9 -1.16 -14.25 -9.16
CA GLY A 9 -0.79 -15.58 -9.63
C GLY A 9 -1.97 -16.45 -10.04
N ARG A 10 -1.87 -17.75 -9.75
CA ARG A 10 -2.97 -18.70 -9.88
C ARG A 10 -4.09 -18.35 -8.91
N THR A 11 -5.32 -18.75 -9.25
CA THR A 11 -6.43 -18.63 -8.30
C THR A 11 -6.19 -19.58 -7.12
N ILE A 12 -5.97 -19.00 -5.93
CA ILE A 12 -5.72 -19.71 -4.67
C ILE A 12 -6.64 -19.16 -3.57
N PRO A 13 -6.92 -19.92 -2.50
CA PRO A 13 -7.61 -19.38 -1.35
C PRO A 13 -6.77 -18.29 -0.67
N LEU A 14 -7.42 -17.24 -0.18
CA LEU A 14 -6.75 -16.13 0.51
C LEU A 14 -6.02 -16.61 1.79
N GLU A 15 -6.51 -17.68 2.44
CA GLU A 15 -5.93 -18.20 3.67
C GLU A 15 -4.44 -18.54 3.54
N HIS A 16 -4.01 -18.97 2.34
CA HIS A 16 -2.65 -19.41 2.05
C HIS A 16 -1.59 -18.37 2.43
N TYR A 17 -1.89 -17.08 2.28
CA TYR A 17 -1.00 -16.00 2.72
C TYR A 17 -1.53 -15.22 3.92
N VAL A 18 -2.85 -15.11 4.09
CA VAL A 18 -3.42 -14.20 5.10
C VAL A 18 -3.45 -14.81 6.49
N THR A 19 -3.77 -16.10 6.62
CA THR A 19 -4.08 -16.72 7.93
C THR A 19 -3.33 -18.02 8.21
N GLU A 20 -2.93 -18.77 7.17
CA GLU A 20 -2.24 -20.07 7.30
C GLU A 20 -0.76 -19.94 7.74
N PRO A 21 0.04 -18.99 7.23
CA PRO A 21 1.47 -18.97 7.54
C PRO A 21 1.76 -18.82 9.05
N ALA A 22 2.87 -19.40 9.51
CA ALA A 22 3.26 -19.32 10.92
C ALA A 22 3.43 -17.88 11.41
N HIS A 23 3.94 -17.00 10.54
CA HIS A 23 4.02 -15.55 10.76
C HIS A 23 3.03 -14.80 9.86
N SER A 24 1.77 -15.29 9.84
CA SER A 24 0.66 -14.74 9.05
C SER A 24 0.39 -13.27 9.31
N LEU A 25 -0.41 -12.65 8.45
CA LEU A 25 -0.85 -11.26 8.65
C LEU A 25 -1.61 -11.07 9.97
N VAL A 26 -2.36 -12.09 10.40
CA VAL A 26 -3.04 -12.10 11.71
C VAL A 26 -2.01 -12.13 12.84
N SER A 27 -0.98 -12.99 12.78
CA SER A 27 0.11 -12.98 13.76
C SER A 27 0.82 -11.62 13.82
N GLN A 28 1.13 -11.05 12.64
CA GLN A 28 1.75 -9.74 12.50
C GLN A 28 0.88 -8.58 13.00
N SER A 29 -0.45 -8.77 13.06
CA SER A 29 -1.35 -7.77 13.64
C SER A 29 -1.20 -7.64 15.15
N ILE A 30 -0.87 -8.74 15.84
CA ILE A 30 -0.55 -8.74 17.28
C ILE A 30 0.90 -8.32 17.50
N LYS A 31 1.83 -8.93 16.75
CA LYS A 31 3.27 -8.70 16.92
C LYS A 31 4.01 -8.82 15.58
N ALA A 32 4.31 -7.68 14.97
CA ALA A 32 5.21 -7.57 13.83
C ALA A 32 6.66 -7.35 14.30
N LEU A 33 7.63 -7.89 13.57
CA LEU A 33 9.06 -7.75 13.90
C LEU A 33 9.67 -6.49 13.29
N GLU A 34 9.13 -6.02 12.16
CA GLU A 34 9.65 -4.85 11.45
C GLU A 34 8.71 -3.64 11.53
N SER A 35 7.65 -3.69 12.34
CA SER A 35 6.78 -2.53 12.57
C SER A 35 7.31 -1.62 13.67
N THR A 36 7.16 -0.31 13.47
CA THR A 36 7.32 0.68 14.55
C THR A 36 6.12 0.74 15.51
N ALA A 37 5.00 0.12 15.16
CA ALA A 37 3.83 0.05 16.03
C ALA A 37 3.91 -1.23 16.87
N SER A 38 3.52 -1.15 18.15
CA SER A 38 3.45 -2.32 19.03
C SER A 38 2.50 -3.39 18.51
N THR A 39 1.33 -2.95 18.01
CA THR A 39 0.26 -3.78 17.42
C THR A 39 -0.37 -3.05 16.22
N ASN A 40 -0.95 -3.79 15.27
CA ASN A 40 -1.78 -3.28 14.17
C ASN A 40 -3.25 -3.63 14.41
N GLY A 41 -3.87 -2.98 15.39
CA GLY A 41 -5.23 -3.28 15.87
C GLY A 41 -6.34 -2.36 15.35
N ASP A 42 -6.00 -1.35 14.54
CA ASP A 42 -6.93 -0.26 14.17
C ASP A 42 -7.77 -0.59 12.92
N GLY A 43 -8.06 -1.88 12.74
CA GLY A 43 -8.81 -2.43 11.63
C GLY A 43 -8.00 -3.29 10.67
N PHE A 44 -8.71 -3.99 9.79
CA PHE A 44 -8.14 -4.75 8.70
C PHE A 44 -9.02 -4.68 7.46
N GLY A 45 -8.50 -5.16 6.34
CA GLY A 45 -9.32 -5.38 5.17
C GLY A 45 -8.70 -6.32 4.15
N LEU A 46 -9.58 -6.84 3.32
CA LEU A 46 -9.33 -7.70 2.18
C LEU A 46 -9.88 -7.03 0.92
N GLY A 47 -9.16 -7.14 -0.18
CA GLY A 47 -9.63 -6.77 -1.51
C GLY A 47 -9.24 -7.87 -2.49
N TRP A 48 -10.13 -8.24 -3.40
CA TRP A 48 -9.86 -9.35 -4.32
C TRP A 48 -10.57 -9.14 -5.66
N TYR A 49 -10.02 -9.74 -6.70
CA TYR A 49 -10.70 -9.83 -7.99
C TYR A 49 -11.37 -11.19 -8.14
N GLY A 50 -12.59 -11.19 -8.67
CA GLY A 50 -13.36 -12.38 -8.99
C GLY A 50 -14.00 -12.22 -10.37
N ASP A 51 -15.23 -12.71 -10.53
CA ASP A 51 -15.94 -12.66 -11.82
C ASP A 51 -16.48 -11.27 -12.17
N HIS A 52 -16.67 -10.40 -11.18
CA HIS A 52 -17.13 -9.04 -11.38
C HIS A 52 -15.96 -8.10 -11.74
N PRO A 53 -16.15 -7.13 -12.67
CA PRO A 53 -15.08 -6.21 -13.07
C PRO A 53 -14.63 -5.25 -11.96
N GLU A 54 -15.53 -4.91 -11.02
CA GLU A 54 -15.17 -4.19 -9.80
C GLU A 54 -14.62 -5.17 -8.74
N PRO A 55 -13.49 -4.87 -8.08
CA PRO A 55 -12.95 -5.71 -7.02
C PRO A 55 -13.86 -5.79 -5.80
N GLY A 56 -13.98 -7.00 -5.24
CA GLY A 56 -14.61 -7.21 -3.95
C GLY A 56 -13.79 -6.58 -2.83
N ARG A 57 -14.46 -6.09 -1.78
CA ARG A 57 -13.82 -5.51 -0.60
C ARG A 57 -14.54 -5.94 0.68
N PHE A 58 -13.75 -6.28 1.69
CA PHE A 58 -14.21 -6.48 3.06
C PHE A 58 -13.31 -5.66 3.98
N ARG A 59 -13.88 -4.82 4.84
CA ARG A 59 -13.11 -3.94 5.73
C ARG A 59 -13.78 -3.86 7.09
N GLU A 60 -12.98 -3.99 8.14
CA GLU A 60 -13.44 -3.84 9.50
C GLU A 60 -12.54 -2.93 10.33
N VAL A 61 -13.12 -2.36 11.39
CA VAL A 61 -12.41 -1.53 12.38
C VAL A 61 -11.93 -2.35 13.57
N GLN A 62 -12.47 -3.55 13.75
CA GLN A 62 -12.00 -4.47 14.77
C GLN A 62 -10.63 -5.03 14.40
N PRO A 63 -9.81 -5.41 15.39
CA PRO A 63 -8.55 -6.07 15.12
C PRO A 63 -8.72 -7.42 14.40
N ALA A 64 -7.79 -7.74 13.49
CA ALA A 64 -7.81 -8.98 12.72
C ALA A 64 -7.73 -10.24 13.60
N TRP A 65 -7.01 -10.19 14.72
CA TRP A 65 -6.86 -11.34 15.62
C TRP A 65 -8.11 -11.70 16.41
N SER A 66 -9.06 -10.76 16.54
CA SER A 66 -10.31 -10.95 17.27
C SER A 66 -11.50 -11.22 16.36
N ASP A 67 -11.33 -11.12 15.03
CA ASP A 67 -12.41 -11.36 14.08
C ASP A 67 -12.52 -12.86 13.76
N GLU A 68 -13.56 -13.50 14.29
CA GLU A 68 -13.81 -14.92 14.07
C GLU A 68 -14.13 -15.26 12.62
N ASN A 69 -14.75 -14.32 11.88
CA ASN A 69 -15.19 -14.52 10.51
C ASN A 69 -14.03 -14.46 9.51
N LEU A 70 -13.00 -13.66 9.79
CA LEU A 70 -11.86 -13.46 8.89
C LEU A 70 -11.25 -14.78 8.43
N ARG A 71 -11.06 -15.74 9.35
CA ARG A 71 -10.51 -17.06 9.01
C ARG A 71 -11.41 -17.84 8.05
N TYR A 72 -12.73 -17.79 8.25
CA TYR A 72 -13.68 -18.47 7.36
C TYR A 72 -13.79 -17.79 6.00
N ILE A 73 -13.76 -16.46 5.97
CA ILE A 73 -13.75 -15.69 4.72
C ILE A 73 -12.51 -16.05 3.89
N CYS A 74 -11.32 -16.03 4.49
CA CYS A 74 -10.08 -16.35 3.80
C CYS A 74 -10.02 -17.80 3.26
N ARG A 75 -10.70 -18.74 3.90
CA ARG A 75 -10.83 -20.14 3.45
C ARG A 75 -11.67 -20.31 2.20
N HIS A 76 -12.72 -19.51 2.07
CA HIS A 76 -13.72 -19.70 1.00
C HIS A 76 -13.48 -18.76 -0.18
N LEU A 77 -12.90 -17.58 0.06
CA LEU A 77 -12.55 -16.66 -1.02
C LEU A 77 -11.29 -17.12 -1.75
N HIS A 78 -11.42 -17.22 -3.08
CA HIS A 78 -10.33 -17.56 -3.97
C HIS A 78 -10.12 -16.41 -4.96
N SER A 79 -8.86 -16.09 -5.25
CA SER A 79 -8.56 -15.05 -6.24
C SER A 79 -7.17 -15.23 -6.83
N HIS A 80 -7.02 -14.83 -8.10
CA HIS A 80 -5.73 -14.71 -8.77
C HIS A 80 -4.98 -13.43 -8.40
N LEU A 81 -5.66 -12.46 -7.76
CA LEU A 81 -5.11 -11.16 -7.43
C LEU A 81 -5.85 -10.58 -6.22
N PHE A 82 -5.18 -10.46 -5.08
CA PHE A 82 -5.80 -9.97 -3.86
C PHE A 82 -4.82 -9.24 -2.94
N PHE A 83 -5.39 -8.34 -2.15
CA PHE A 83 -4.74 -7.54 -1.12
C PHE A 83 -5.30 -7.89 0.26
N ALA A 84 -4.44 -7.92 1.26
CA ALA A 84 -4.81 -7.99 2.66
C ALA A 84 -3.97 -7.00 3.47
N HIS A 85 -4.59 -6.30 4.41
CA HIS A 85 -3.92 -5.22 5.14
C HIS A 85 -4.43 -5.11 6.57
N VAL A 86 -3.53 -5.00 7.54
CA VAL A 86 -3.84 -4.70 8.95
C VAL A 86 -3.30 -3.32 9.32
N ARG A 87 -4.16 -2.51 9.93
CA ARG A 87 -3.94 -1.07 10.10
C ARG A 87 -3.36 -0.74 11.48
N ALA A 88 -2.39 0.15 11.49
CA ALA A 88 -1.98 0.93 12.65
C ALA A 88 -2.19 2.41 12.29
N ALA A 89 -3.20 3.04 12.87
CA ALA A 89 -3.64 4.38 12.51
C ALA A 89 -2.61 5.43 12.93
N THR A 90 -2.28 6.33 12.01
CA THR A 90 -1.39 7.48 12.25
C THR A 90 -2.21 8.77 12.21
N GLY A 91 -2.76 9.17 13.36
CA GLY A 91 -3.42 10.47 13.55
C GLY A 91 -4.81 10.63 12.90
N THR A 92 -5.31 9.64 12.17
CA THR A 92 -6.65 9.68 11.56
C THR A 92 -7.65 8.77 12.29
N PRO A 93 -8.96 9.11 12.29
CA PRO A 93 -9.97 8.30 12.99
C PRO A 93 -9.97 6.82 12.59
N ILE A 94 -10.34 5.96 13.54
CA ILE A 94 -10.59 4.54 13.31
C ILE A 94 -12.01 4.39 12.76
N THR A 95 -12.13 4.41 11.44
CA THR A 95 -13.41 4.27 10.73
C THR A 95 -13.21 3.33 9.54
N ARG A 96 -14.25 2.60 9.16
CA ARG A 96 -14.20 1.66 8.04
C ARG A 96 -13.76 2.32 6.72
N PRO A 97 -14.17 3.56 6.37
CA PRO A 97 -13.64 4.25 5.20
C PRO A 97 -12.13 4.47 5.24
N ASN A 98 -11.52 4.60 6.42
CA ASN A 98 -10.07 4.79 6.58
C ASN A 98 -9.27 3.47 6.59
N CYS A 99 -9.92 2.32 6.48
CA CYS A 99 -9.27 1.02 6.36
C CYS A 99 -8.91 0.72 4.89
N HIS A 100 -7.71 0.18 4.68
CA HIS A 100 -7.29 -0.41 3.42
C HIS A 100 -7.96 -1.77 3.18
N PRO A 101 -8.02 -2.26 1.92
CA PRO A 101 -7.66 -1.55 0.69
C PRO A 101 -8.76 -0.58 0.22
N PHE A 102 -8.35 0.44 -0.52
CA PHE A 102 -9.22 1.35 -1.26
C PHE A 102 -9.51 0.77 -2.65
N ALA A 103 -10.66 1.13 -3.21
CA ALA A 103 -10.98 0.82 -4.60
C ALA A 103 -11.77 1.94 -5.26
N CYS A 104 -11.54 2.10 -6.57
CA CYS A 104 -12.27 3.01 -7.43
C CYS A 104 -12.20 2.48 -8.87
N GLY A 105 -13.36 2.15 -9.45
CA GLY A 105 -13.42 1.42 -10.72
C GLY A 105 -12.70 0.07 -10.61
N PRO A 106 -11.86 -0.32 -11.59
CA PRO A 106 -11.15 -1.60 -11.56
C PRO A 106 -9.93 -1.59 -10.62
N TRP A 107 -9.59 -0.45 -9.99
CA TRP A 107 -8.35 -0.29 -9.27
C TRP A 107 -8.50 -0.64 -7.79
N LEU A 108 -7.60 -1.51 -7.28
CA LEU A 108 -7.36 -1.71 -5.85
C LEU A 108 -6.07 -1.01 -5.44
N PHE A 109 -6.06 -0.42 -4.24
CA PHE A 109 -4.89 0.25 -3.69
C PHE A 109 -4.75 0.07 -2.18
N MET A 110 -3.52 -0.08 -1.70
CA MET A 110 -3.21 0.01 -0.27
C MET A 110 -1.85 0.67 -0.03
N HIS A 111 -1.74 1.37 1.10
CA HIS A 111 -0.58 2.19 1.42
C HIS A 111 -0.12 1.98 2.87
N ASN A 112 1.17 1.70 3.01
CA ASN A 112 1.89 1.58 4.26
C ASN A 112 2.94 2.69 4.32
N GLY A 113 2.57 3.77 4.96
CA GLY A 113 3.36 4.98 5.03
C GLY A 113 2.54 6.11 5.62
N TYR A 114 3.04 7.32 5.50
CA TYR A 114 2.35 8.51 5.94
C TYR A 114 2.96 9.75 5.28
N ILE A 115 2.19 10.82 5.27
CA ILE A 115 2.63 12.18 4.94
C ILE A 115 2.73 12.98 6.24
N GLY A 116 3.93 13.48 6.55
CA GLY A 116 4.17 14.33 7.71
C GLY A 116 3.37 15.63 7.64
N ASP A 117 2.87 16.11 8.78
CA ASP A 117 1.98 17.27 8.87
C ASP A 117 0.77 17.20 7.91
N TRP A 118 0.09 16.05 7.90
CA TRP A 118 -1.12 15.84 7.10
C TRP A 118 -2.18 16.92 7.33
N ALA A 119 -2.32 17.46 8.53
CA ALA A 119 -3.30 18.52 8.81
C ALA A 119 -3.08 19.76 7.93
N ARG A 120 -1.81 20.17 7.74
CA ARG A 120 -1.43 21.28 6.87
C ARG A 120 -1.45 20.90 5.39
N LEU A 121 -0.95 19.70 5.06
CA LEU A 121 -0.77 19.25 3.68
C LEU A 121 -2.03 18.64 3.04
N ARG A 122 -3.09 18.40 3.81
CA ARG A 122 -4.33 17.79 3.32
C ARG A 122 -4.92 18.55 2.15
N ARG A 123 -5.14 19.85 2.29
CA ARG A 123 -5.77 20.68 1.26
C ARG A 123 -4.98 20.68 -0.06
N PRO A 124 -3.66 20.99 -0.09
CA PRO A 124 -2.93 20.98 -1.35
C PRO A 124 -2.81 19.59 -2.00
N ILE A 125 -2.77 18.52 -1.21
CA ILE A 125 -2.73 17.15 -1.76
C ILE A 125 -4.10 16.74 -2.31
N GLU A 126 -5.18 17.05 -1.60
CA GLU A 126 -6.55 16.80 -2.10
C GLU A 126 -6.87 17.61 -3.35
N ALA A 127 -6.23 18.77 -3.56
CA ALA A 127 -6.33 19.55 -4.80
C ALA A 127 -5.71 18.87 -6.03
N LEU A 128 -4.91 17.81 -5.85
CA LEU A 128 -4.39 16.98 -6.94
C LEU A 128 -5.44 15.99 -7.47
N ILE A 129 -6.58 15.84 -6.79
CA ILE A 129 -7.66 14.93 -7.15
C ILE A 129 -8.61 15.65 -8.11
N PRO A 130 -8.84 15.14 -9.34
CA PRO A 130 -9.83 15.71 -10.25
C PRO A 130 -11.26 15.66 -9.69
N ASP A 131 -12.08 16.65 -10.02
CA ASP A 131 -13.46 16.78 -9.51
C ASP A 131 -14.31 15.51 -9.71
N GLU A 132 -14.18 14.87 -10.87
CA GLU A 132 -14.88 13.63 -11.23
C GLU A 132 -14.53 12.43 -10.32
N LEU A 133 -13.34 12.46 -9.70
CA LEU A 133 -12.85 11.47 -8.74
C LEU A 133 -13.03 11.92 -7.29
N TYR A 134 -13.20 13.22 -7.03
CA TYR A 134 -13.35 13.73 -5.67
C TYR A 134 -14.60 13.17 -4.98
N ARG A 135 -15.66 12.85 -5.73
CA ARG A 135 -16.85 12.15 -5.20
C ARG A 135 -16.55 10.75 -4.62
N SER A 136 -15.42 10.15 -4.98
CA SER A 136 -14.98 8.84 -4.46
C SER A 136 -14.19 8.97 -3.15
N ARG A 137 -13.93 10.19 -2.68
CA ARG A 137 -13.24 10.48 -1.42
C ARG A 137 -14.19 10.29 -0.24
N ASN A 138 -14.08 9.15 0.45
CA ASN A 138 -15.00 8.79 1.54
C ASN A 138 -14.38 8.91 2.93
N GLY A 139 -13.09 8.64 3.04
CA GLY A 139 -12.31 8.74 4.27
C GLY A 139 -11.56 10.06 4.39
N THR A 140 -10.64 10.09 5.35
CA THR A 140 -9.85 11.28 5.72
C THR A 140 -8.35 11.02 5.73
N THR A 141 -7.91 9.84 5.32
CA THR A 141 -6.49 9.46 5.29
C THR A 141 -5.76 10.10 4.12
N ASP A 142 -4.48 10.38 4.30
CA ASP A 142 -3.53 10.64 3.22
C ASP A 142 -3.52 9.51 2.17
N SER A 143 -3.59 8.24 2.59
CA SER A 143 -3.59 7.08 1.69
C SER A 143 -4.65 7.13 0.58
N GLU A 144 -5.93 7.38 0.93
CA GLU A 144 -6.99 7.50 -0.09
C GLU A 144 -6.87 8.79 -0.92
N ALA A 145 -6.39 9.89 -0.34
CA ALA A 145 -6.12 11.10 -1.12
C ALA A 145 -5.05 10.84 -2.18
N LEU A 146 -3.95 10.18 -1.80
CA LEU A 146 -2.89 9.73 -2.71
C LEU A 146 -3.44 8.80 -3.78
N PHE A 147 -4.25 7.81 -3.41
CA PHE A 147 -4.86 6.89 -4.37
C PHE A 147 -5.64 7.62 -5.46
N LEU A 148 -6.54 8.53 -5.06
CA LEU A 148 -7.36 9.27 -6.01
C LEU A 148 -6.52 10.25 -6.86
N ALA A 149 -5.48 10.85 -6.29
CA ALA A 149 -4.53 11.67 -7.05
C ALA A 149 -3.76 10.85 -8.09
N ILE A 150 -3.33 9.62 -7.75
CA ILE A 150 -2.69 8.68 -8.69
C ILE A 150 -3.66 8.32 -9.82
N LEU A 151 -4.92 8.01 -9.51
CA LEU A 151 -5.93 7.72 -10.52
C LEU A 151 -6.18 8.90 -11.46
N GLY A 152 -6.13 10.12 -10.90
CA GLY A 152 -6.25 11.38 -11.63
C GLY A 152 -5.13 11.64 -12.65
N GLN A 153 -4.02 10.91 -12.59
CA GLN A 153 -2.94 10.97 -13.59
C GLN A 153 -3.25 10.14 -14.85
N GLY A 154 -4.53 9.95 -15.18
CA GLY A 154 -4.99 9.33 -16.43
C GLY A 154 -5.34 7.84 -16.36
N LEU A 155 -5.38 7.22 -15.16
CA LEU A 155 -5.68 5.79 -15.04
C LEU A 155 -7.17 5.44 -15.22
N MET A 156 -8.03 6.46 -15.21
CA MET A 156 -9.46 6.32 -15.42
C MET A 156 -9.88 6.56 -16.88
N ALA A 157 -8.98 7.10 -17.70
CA ALA A 157 -9.25 7.34 -19.11
C ALA A 157 -9.39 6.00 -19.88
N SER A 158 -10.41 5.90 -20.73
CA SER A 158 -10.66 4.72 -21.57
C SER A 158 -9.93 4.75 -22.91
N GLU A 159 -9.61 5.94 -23.42
CA GLU A 159 -9.03 6.15 -24.76
C GLU A 159 -7.50 6.14 -24.79
N VAL A 160 -6.87 6.20 -23.61
CA VAL A 160 -5.42 6.25 -23.48
C VAL A 160 -4.94 4.95 -22.83
N LYS A 161 -3.83 4.40 -23.35
CA LYS A 161 -3.16 3.27 -22.70
C LYS A 161 -2.79 3.66 -21.27
N ARG A 162 -3.36 2.95 -20.29
CA ARG A 162 -3.08 3.17 -18.87
C ARG A 162 -1.62 2.85 -18.57
N ASP A 163 -0.96 3.75 -17.86
CA ASP A 163 0.42 3.59 -17.37
C ASP A 163 0.44 3.83 -15.85
N PRO A 164 0.19 2.78 -15.04
CA PRO A 164 0.13 2.90 -13.58
C PRO A 164 1.46 3.34 -12.95
N ILE A 165 2.60 3.04 -13.57
CA ILE A 165 3.90 3.40 -13.03
C ILE A 165 4.12 4.90 -13.19
N THR A 166 3.97 5.42 -14.42
CA THR A 166 4.11 6.86 -14.69
C THR A 166 3.05 7.69 -13.96
N ALA A 167 1.81 7.21 -13.88
CA ALA A 167 0.76 7.87 -13.12
C ALA A 167 1.13 7.98 -11.63
N THR A 168 1.62 6.89 -11.05
CA THR A 168 2.06 6.89 -9.66
C THR A 168 3.26 7.81 -9.45
N THR A 169 4.29 7.75 -10.30
CA THR A 169 5.49 8.57 -10.12
C THR A 169 5.22 10.07 -10.26
N ARG A 170 4.30 10.48 -11.14
CA ARG A 170 3.85 11.89 -11.23
C ARG A 170 3.17 12.37 -9.95
N ALA A 171 2.25 11.57 -9.40
CA ALA A 171 1.60 11.91 -8.14
C ALA A 171 2.61 11.98 -6.99
N LEU A 172 3.56 11.03 -6.93
CA LEU A 172 4.63 11.05 -5.92
C LEU A 172 5.57 12.24 -6.06
N ALA A 173 5.90 12.66 -7.29
CA ALA A 173 6.73 13.84 -7.54
C ALA A 173 6.04 15.11 -7.00
N ALA A 174 4.76 15.31 -7.31
CA ALA A 174 4.00 16.45 -6.81
C ALA A 174 3.93 16.48 -5.27
N VAL A 175 3.71 15.33 -4.62
CA VAL A 175 3.68 15.23 -3.15
C VAL A 175 5.08 15.48 -2.56
N THR A 176 6.12 15.01 -3.24
CA THR A 176 7.52 15.22 -2.83
C THR A 176 7.88 16.71 -2.85
N GLU A 177 7.44 17.44 -3.86
CA GLU A 177 7.60 18.90 -3.91
C GLU A 177 6.84 19.58 -2.78
N LEU A 178 5.59 19.18 -2.51
CA LEU A 178 4.79 19.76 -1.42
C LEU A 178 5.44 19.55 -0.04
N VAL A 179 5.94 18.34 0.25
CA VAL A 179 6.58 18.06 1.54
C VAL A 179 7.96 18.69 1.65
N GLY A 180 8.65 18.95 0.54
CA GLY A 180 9.94 19.63 0.49
C GLY A 180 9.84 21.16 0.50
N GLY A 181 8.72 21.73 0.05
CA GLY A 181 8.48 23.17 -0.01
C GLY A 181 8.11 23.83 1.33
N ILE A 182 7.90 23.04 2.37
CA ILE A 182 7.68 23.54 3.74
C ILE A 182 9.04 23.63 4.45
N GLU A 183 9.25 24.73 5.20
CA GLU A 183 10.46 24.93 6.00
C GLU A 183 10.77 23.71 6.89
N GLY A 184 12.01 23.23 6.83
CA GLY A 184 12.46 22.03 7.53
C GLY A 184 12.09 20.71 6.85
N GLY A 185 11.23 20.72 5.82
CA GLY A 185 10.71 19.56 5.11
C GLY A 185 9.90 18.61 6.00
N HIS A 186 8.97 17.87 5.40
CA HIS A 186 8.19 16.85 6.11
C HIS A 186 8.48 15.44 5.57
N PRO A 187 8.50 14.42 6.45
CA PRO A 187 8.70 13.04 6.02
C PRO A 187 7.54 12.59 5.14
N PHE A 188 7.86 11.84 4.10
CA PHE A 188 6.88 11.16 3.26
C PHE A 188 7.35 9.74 3.03
N ARG A 189 6.57 8.76 3.47
CA ARG A 189 6.82 7.34 3.20
C ARG A 189 5.72 6.81 2.31
N PHE A 190 6.09 6.09 1.27
CA PHE A 190 5.18 5.48 0.31
C PHE A 190 5.63 4.05 0.00
N THR A 191 5.19 3.10 0.81
CA THR A 191 5.25 1.68 0.48
C THR A 191 3.83 1.23 0.16
N ALA A 192 3.52 0.96 -1.10
CA ALA A 192 2.13 0.78 -1.55
C ALA A 192 2.00 -0.30 -2.62
N ALA A 193 0.79 -0.85 -2.77
CA ALA A 193 0.43 -1.72 -3.87
C ALA A 193 -0.78 -1.16 -4.62
N LEU A 194 -0.74 -1.26 -5.95
CA LEU A 194 -1.77 -0.86 -6.90
C LEU A 194 -2.02 -2.03 -7.85
N ALA A 195 -3.28 -2.33 -8.14
CA ALA A 195 -3.65 -3.38 -9.07
C ALA A 195 -4.91 -3.00 -9.87
N ASP A 196 -5.06 -3.56 -11.06
CA ASP A 196 -6.15 -3.26 -12.02
C ASP A 196 -7.04 -4.47 -12.36
N GLY A 197 -6.83 -5.58 -11.66
CA GLY A 197 -7.50 -6.87 -11.91
C GLY A 197 -6.69 -7.84 -12.76
N ARG A 198 -5.59 -7.37 -13.35
CA ARG A 198 -4.69 -8.18 -14.17
C ARG A 198 -3.25 -8.16 -13.66
N ASP A 199 -2.72 -6.96 -13.43
CA ASP A 199 -1.34 -6.72 -13.08
C ASP A 199 -1.24 -6.12 -11.66
N LEU A 200 -0.12 -6.39 -11.00
CA LEU A 200 0.23 -5.88 -9.67
C LEU A 200 1.48 -5.02 -9.75
N TYR A 201 1.41 -3.82 -9.19
CA TYR A 201 2.51 -2.88 -9.05
C TYR A 201 2.71 -2.56 -7.58
N ALA A 202 3.91 -2.80 -7.03
CA ALA A 202 4.23 -2.48 -5.65
C ALA A 202 5.42 -1.52 -5.57
N PHE A 203 5.22 -0.37 -4.93
CA PHE A 203 6.15 0.75 -4.91
C PHE A 203 6.80 0.86 -3.53
N ARG A 204 8.10 1.13 -3.51
CA ARG A 204 8.85 1.45 -2.28
C ARG A 204 9.58 2.77 -2.47
N TYR A 205 9.02 3.83 -1.92
CA TYR A 205 9.50 5.20 -2.05
C TYR A 205 9.47 5.91 -0.69
N ALA A 206 10.38 6.87 -0.52
CA ALA A 206 10.31 7.86 0.55
C ALA A 206 10.99 9.15 0.13
N ALA A 207 10.48 10.26 0.65
CA ALA A 207 11.11 11.56 0.63
C ALA A 207 11.31 12.04 2.07
N ASN A 208 12.44 12.71 2.33
CA ASN A 208 12.74 13.28 3.66
C ASN A 208 12.75 12.25 4.81
N ASP A 209 12.79 10.95 4.51
CA ASP A 209 12.69 9.84 5.49
C ASP A 209 13.24 8.51 4.89
N ALA A 210 13.13 7.41 5.63
CA ALA A 210 13.39 6.06 5.16
C ALA A 210 12.09 5.35 4.76
N ALA A 211 12.11 4.64 3.62
CA ALA A 211 10.96 3.86 3.16
C ALA A 211 10.74 2.61 4.04
N ASN A 212 9.47 2.27 4.26
CA ASN A 212 9.10 1.08 5.02
C ASN A 212 9.56 -0.19 4.30
N SER A 213 9.78 -1.28 5.05
CA SER A 213 10.20 -2.56 4.47
C SER A 213 9.19 -3.11 3.47
N MET A 214 9.72 -3.80 2.46
CA MET A 214 8.94 -4.50 1.44
C MET A 214 9.80 -5.65 0.90
N TYR A 215 9.19 -6.81 0.79
CA TYR A 215 9.80 -8.03 0.28
C TYR A 215 8.90 -8.63 -0.78
N TYR A 216 9.48 -9.40 -1.69
CA TYR A 216 8.71 -10.23 -2.60
C TYR A 216 9.28 -11.64 -2.68
N ARG A 217 8.43 -12.57 -3.09
CA ARG A 217 8.82 -13.94 -3.45
C ARG A 217 8.07 -14.33 -4.71
N GLN A 218 8.79 -14.90 -5.68
CA GLN A 218 8.22 -15.51 -6.87
C GLN A 218 8.30 -17.02 -6.77
N SER A 219 7.22 -17.70 -7.13
CA SER A 219 7.12 -19.15 -7.23
C SER A 219 6.44 -19.54 -8.55
N ALA A 220 6.27 -20.84 -8.79
CA ALA A 220 5.48 -21.34 -9.91
C ALA A 220 3.99 -20.91 -9.84
N ASP A 221 3.48 -20.66 -8.64
CA ASP A 221 2.08 -20.31 -8.42
C ASP A 221 1.81 -18.81 -8.56
N GLY A 222 2.83 -17.96 -8.47
CA GLY A 222 2.68 -16.52 -8.57
C GLY A 222 3.72 -15.72 -7.82
N VAL A 223 3.45 -14.43 -7.69
CA VAL A 223 4.25 -13.45 -6.98
C VAL A 223 3.46 -12.97 -5.76
N VAL A 224 4.10 -13.00 -4.60
CA VAL A 224 3.59 -12.39 -3.38
C VAL A 224 4.54 -11.26 -2.96
N VAL A 225 3.97 -10.10 -2.65
CA VAL A 225 4.68 -8.93 -2.12
C VAL A 225 4.13 -8.65 -0.74
N VAL A 226 5.01 -8.45 0.23
CA VAL A 226 4.65 -8.29 1.64
C VAL A 226 5.44 -7.17 2.27
N SER A 227 4.89 -6.59 3.32
CA SER A 227 5.66 -5.67 4.16
C SER A 227 6.69 -6.38 5.04
N GLU A 228 6.47 -7.65 5.38
CA GLU A 228 7.33 -8.48 6.24
C GLU A 228 7.13 -9.96 5.88
N PRO A 229 8.19 -10.77 5.77
CA PRO A 229 8.09 -12.19 5.43
C PRO A 229 7.09 -12.97 6.28
N LEU A 230 6.35 -13.90 5.68
CA LEU A 230 5.24 -14.60 6.34
C LEU A 230 5.67 -15.90 7.05
N ASP A 231 6.94 -16.28 6.93
CA ASP A 231 7.48 -17.54 7.38
C ASP A 231 8.92 -17.40 7.89
N LYS A 232 9.44 -18.48 8.48
CA LYS A 232 10.82 -18.53 9.01
C LYS A 232 11.87 -18.67 7.91
N GLU A 233 11.45 -18.95 6.67
CA GLU A 233 12.34 -19.14 5.52
C GLU A 233 12.70 -17.79 4.89
N HIS A 234 13.21 -16.88 5.71
CA HIS A 234 13.51 -15.49 5.33
C HIS A 234 14.46 -15.38 4.13
N ALA A 235 15.31 -16.40 3.91
CA ALA A 235 16.22 -16.48 2.77
C ALA A 235 15.50 -16.65 1.41
N THR A 236 14.24 -17.09 1.41
CA THR A 236 13.42 -17.23 0.19
C THR A 236 12.72 -15.91 -0.20
N TRP A 237 12.82 -14.89 0.65
CA TRP A 237 12.24 -13.57 0.42
C TRP A 237 13.32 -12.60 -0.08
N THR A 238 13.03 -11.92 -1.18
CA THR A 238 13.93 -10.90 -1.73
C THR A 238 13.52 -9.52 -1.20
N PRO A 239 14.40 -8.80 -0.46
CA PRO A 239 14.12 -7.43 -0.08
C PRO A 239 14.06 -6.53 -1.32
N VAL A 240 13.05 -5.67 -1.39
CA VAL A 240 12.91 -4.70 -2.49
C VAL A 240 13.80 -3.49 -2.19
N PRO A 241 14.68 -3.05 -3.11
CA PRO A 241 15.50 -1.86 -2.90
C PRO A 241 14.69 -0.58 -2.67
N ASP A 242 15.30 0.41 -2.02
CA ASP A 242 14.72 1.75 -1.89
C ASP A 242 14.53 2.37 -3.29
N ASN A 243 13.46 3.16 -3.46
CA ASN A 243 13.17 3.90 -4.69
C ASN A 243 12.98 2.98 -5.92
N SER A 244 12.21 1.91 -5.73
CA SER A 244 11.95 0.89 -6.75
C SER A 244 10.46 0.54 -6.84
N VAL A 245 10.08 -0.03 -7.99
CA VAL A 245 8.78 -0.67 -8.22
C VAL A 245 8.97 -2.14 -8.55
N VAL A 246 8.19 -3.00 -7.92
CA VAL A 246 7.99 -4.40 -8.31
C VAL A 246 6.82 -4.45 -9.28
N ILE A 247 7.05 -5.06 -10.44
CA ILE A 247 6.07 -5.20 -11.51
C ILE A 247 5.78 -6.68 -11.70
N ALA A 248 4.57 -7.11 -11.37
CA ALA A 248 4.12 -8.49 -11.52
C ALA A 248 2.97 -8.53 -12.54
N ARG A 249 3.33 -8.74 -13.81
CA ARG A 249 2.36 -8.79 -14.91
C ARG A 249 1.78 -10.18 -15.13
N LYS A 250 0.56 -10.18 -15.66
CA LYS A 250 0.00 -11.12 -16.62
C LYS A 250 1.02 -12.05 -17.32
N ASP A 251 1.27 -13.26 -16.85
CA ASP A 251 2.10 -14.28 -17.54
C ASP A 251 3.56 -13.86 -17.82
N ALA A 252 4.11 -12.95 -17.01
CA ALA A 252 5.51 -12.52 -17.08
C ALA A 252 6.26 -12.83 -15.78
N LEU A 253 7.59 -12.85 -15.86
CA LEU A 253 8.45 -12.86 -14.68
C LEU A 253 8.34 -11.52 -13.94
N VAL A 254 8.61 -11.55 -12.64
CA VAL A 254 8.62 -10.31 -11.85
C VAL A 254 9.81 -9.44 -12.26
N GLU A 255 9.56 -8.15 -12.40
CA GLU A 255 10.60 -7.15 -12.67
C GLU A 255 10.70 -6.22 -11.48
N VAL A 256 11.93 -5.83 -11.12
CA VAL A 256 12.19 -4.80 -10.10
C VAL A 256 12.95 -3.68 -10.76
N VAL A 257 12.32 -2.52 -10.91
CA VAL A 257 12.82 -1.39 -11.70
C VAL A 257 13.02 -0.18 -10.80
N SER A 258 14.06 0.61 -11.07
CA SER A 258 14.31 1.84 -10.33
C SER A 258 13.30 2.92 -10.70
N LEU A 259 12.71 3.59 -9.71
CA LEU A 259 11.80 4.73 -9.96
C LEU A 259 12.52 5.92 -10.62
N LYS A 260 13.86 5.94 -10.62
CA LYS A 260 14.65 6.94 -11.36
C LYS A 260 14.43 6.85 -12.87
N GLU A 261 14.16 5.65 -13.38
CA GLU A 261 13.88 5.43 -14.80
C GLU A 261 12.56 6.08 -15.24
N PHE A 262 11.69 6.39 -14.27
CA PHE A 262 10.41 7.08 -14.45
C PHE A 262 10.45 8.52 -13.94
N GLY A 263 11.64 9.10 -13.82
CA GLY A 263 11.85 10.50 -13.43
C GLY A 263 11.72 10.79 -11.93
N LEU A 264 11.52 9.77 -11.08
CA LEU A 264 11.40 9.96 -9.63
C LEU A 264 12.71 9.63 -8.92
N ALA A 265 13.49 10.67 -8.65
CA ALA A 265 14.72 10.57 -7.88
C ALA A 265 14.44 10.47 -6.37
N ARG A 266 15.34 9.79 -5.67
CA ARG A 266 15.35 9.76 -4.20
C ARG A 266 15.71 11.15 -3.68
N THR A 267 14.92 11.69 -2.77
CA THR A 267 15.28 12.90 -2.02
C THR A 267 15.98 12.53 -0.72
N SER A 268 16.97 13.34 -0.32
CA SER A 268 17.80 13.11 0.85
C SER A 268 16.99 13.07 2.14
N ARG A 269 17.46 12.34 3.15
CA ARG A 269 16.89 12.38 4.50
C ARG A 269 17.03 13.80 5.06
N LEU A 270 16.04 14.27 5.80
CA LEU A 270 16.22 15.44 6.64
C LEU A 270 17.41 15.19 7.56
N PRO A 271 18.29 16.18 7.77
CA PRO A 271 19.25 16.08 8.87
C PRO A 271 18.45 15.82 10.15
N LEU A 272 18.89 14.84 10.95
CA LEU A 272 18.37 14.64 12.29
C LEU A 272 18.61 15.95 13.05
N LEU A 273 17.62 16.85 13.06
CA LEU A 273 17.57 17.93 14.02
C LEU A 273 17.54 17.23 15.38
N GLN A 274 18.67 17.31 16.09
CA GLN A 274 18.75 16.92 17.49
C GLN A 274 17.55 17.58 18.17
N MET A 275 16.57 16.78 18.57
CA MET A 275 15.56 17.21 19.52
C MET A 275 16.34 17.58 20.79
N GLN A 276 16.70 18.87 20.91
CA GLN A 276 17.04 19.43 22.19
C GLN A 276 15.78 19.32 23.03
N MET A 277 15.75 18.28 23.87
CA MET A 277 14.95 18.28 25.08
C MET A 277 15.46 19.46 25.93
N SER A 278 14.77 20.59 25.85
CA SER A 278 14.76 21.57 26.94
C SER A 278 13.70 21.15 27.94
N ALA A 279 14.12 21.11 29.21
CA ALA A 279 13.46 20.62 30.42
C ALA A 279 11.99 20.99 30.61
#